data_AF-A0A1X3GRI9-F1
#
_entry.id   AF-A0A1X3GRI9-F1
#
_cell.length_a   1.000
_cell.length_b   1.000
_cell.length_c   1.000
_cell.angle_alpha   90.00
_cell.angle_beta   90.00
_cell.angle_gamma   90.00
#
_symmetry.space_group_name_H-M   'P 1'
#
loop_
_entity.id
_entity.type
_entity.pdbx_description
1 polymer ?
#
loop_
_entity_poly.entity_id
_entity_poly.type
_entity_poly.pdbx_seq_one_letter_code
_entity_poly.pdbx_strand_id
1 'polypeptide(L)'
;MRVPAESRIAGGRPPGCPAAFCGCGAALRVFGRVVPELNLAANWLRFPRTSPSPGMVAARRGHVFVLEQHLRGDIWMAYDANSGGHATRMHARSLRGYTVVNPHVAA
;
A
#
# COMPACT_ATOMS: atom_id res chain seq x y z
N MET A 1 23.94 13.65 5.72
CA MET A 1 23.81 12.26 5.22
C MET A 1 22.34 11.84 5.31
N ARG A 2 21.67 11.55 4.19
CA ARG A 2 20.35 10.87 4.20
C ARG A 2 20.61 9.38 4.07
N VAL A 3 20.20 8.61 5.08
CA VAL A 3 20.22 7.14 5.05
C VAL A 3 19.47 6.68 3.81
N PRO A 4 19.99 5.73 3.01
CA PRO A 4 19.17 5.10 1.98
C PRO A 4 17.91 4.55 2.63
N ALA A 5 16.76 4.75 2.03
CA ALA A 5 15.53 4.06 2.41
C ALA A 5 15.74 2.55 2.20
N GLU A 6 16.33 1.87 3.17
CA GLU A 6 16.64 0.45 3.09
C GLU A 6 15.34 -0.35 2.99
N SER A 7 15.31 -1.24 2.01
CA SER A 7 14.23 -2.22 1.90
C SER A 7 14.35 -3.17 3.10
N ARG A 8 13.30 -3.25 3.93
CA ARG A 8 13.21 -4.25 5.00
C ARG A 8 11.94 -5.07 4.90
N ILE A 9 12.03 -6.32 5.34
CA ILE A 9 10.84 -7.14 5.57
C ILE A 9 10.21 -6.68 6.89
N ALA A 10 8.94 -6.30 6.83
CA ALA A 10 8.16 -5.88 7.99
C ALA A 10 7.26 -6.99 8.55
N GLY A 11 7.05 -8.07 7.79
CA GLY A 11 6.28 -9.24 8.23
C GLY A 11 5.85 -10.14 7.08
N GLY A 12 4.97 -11.10 7.39
CA GLY A 12 4.33 -11.98 6.42
C GLY A 12 2.83 -11.70 6.27
N ARG A 13 2.09 -12.72 5.80
CA ARG A 13 0.63 -12.67 5.70
C ARG A 13 -0.01 -12.55 7.09
N PRO A 14 -0.80 -11.50 7.37
CA PRO A 14 -1.51 -11.39 8.64
C PRO A 14 -2.60 -12.46 8.81
N PRO A 15 -2.91 -12.90 10.04
CA PRO A 15 -4.07 -13.75 10.32
C PRO A 15 -5.36 -13.12 9.78
N GLY A 16 -6.25 -13.94 9.20
CA GLY A 16 -7.50 -13.48 8.60
C GLY A 16 -7.38 -12.87 7.20
N CYS A 17 -6.18 -12.64 6.68
CA CYS A 17 -5.98 -12.19 5.30
C CYS A 17 -5.91 -13.36 4.29
N PRO A 18 -6.39 -13.16 3.05
CA PRO A 18 -6.26 -14.14 1.96
C PRO A 18 -4.80 -14.37 1.54
N ALA A 19 -4.52 -15.37 0.71
CA ALA A 19 -3.16 -15.62 0.22
C ALA A 19 -2.59 -14.45 -0.61
N ALA A 20 -3.44 -13.77 -1.39
CA ALA A 20 -3.12 -12.51 -2.04
C ALA A 20 -3.50 -11.34 -1.12
N PHE A 21 -2.63 -10.99 -0.17
CA PHE A 21 -2.97 -10.09 0.94
C PHE A 21 -2.56 -8.62 0.76
N CYS A 22 -2.27 -8.13 -0.45
CA CYS A 22 -1.90 -6.73 -0.64
C CYS A 22 -3.00 -5.76 -0.16
N GLY A 23 -4.26 -6.02 -0.56
CA GLY A 23 -5.42 -5.23 -0.12
C GLY A 23 -5.71 -5.37 1.37
N CYS A 24 -5.70 -6.60 1.89
CA CYS A 24 -5.94 -6.84 3.31
C CYS A 24 -4.88 -6.18 4.20
N GLY A 25 -3.59 -6.30 3.83
CA GLY A 25 -2.49 -5.66 4.55
C GLY A 25 -2.57 -4.14 4.49
N ALA A 26 -2.95 -3.56 3.34
CA ALA A 26 -3.19 -2.13 3.22
C ALA A 26 -4.36 -1.68 4.12
N ALA A 27 -5.46 -2.43 4.16
CA ALA A 27 -6.60 -2.12 5.03
C ALA A 27 -6.22 -2.16 6.52
N LEU A 28 -5.46 -3.17 6.94
CA LEU A 28 -4.93 -3.24 8.30
C LEU A 28 -4.02 -2.05 8.62
N ARG A 29 -3.15 -1.66 7.68
CA ARG A 29 -2.21 -0.54 7.88
C ARG A 29 -2.91 0.81 7.98
N VAL A 30 -3.97 1.03 7.20
CA VAL A 30 -4.71 2.31 7.13
C VAL A 30 -5.82 2.39 8.18
N PHE A 31 -6.61 1.33 8.33
CA PHE A 31 -7.83 1.33 9.14
C PHE A 31 -7.71 0.56 10.46
N GLY A 32 -6.60 -0.16 10.68
CA GLY A 32 -6.41 -1.01 11.86
C GLY A 32 -7.28 -2.28 11.88
N ARG A 33 -8.02 -2.57 10.80
CA ARG A 33 -8.92 -3.73 10.70
C ARG A 33 -8.96 -4.29 9.28
N VAL A 34 -9.35 -5.56 9.17
CA VAL A 34 -9.66 -6.18 7.87
C VAL A 34 -10.96 -5.57 7.35
N VAL A 35 -10.96 -5.17 6.08
CA VAL A 35 -12.14 -4.73 5.34
C VAL A 35 -12.28 -5.65 4.13
N PRO A 36 -13.13 -6.70 4.20
CA PRO A 36 -13.17 -7.75 3.17
C PRO A 36 -13.35 -7.23 1.75
N GLU A 37 -14.15 -6.17 1.58
CA GLU A 37 -14.41 -5.52 0.29
C GLU A 37 -13.14 -4.92 -0.32
N LEU A 38 -12.15 -4.57 0.50
CA LEU A 38 -10.87 -4.01 0.07
C LEU A 38 -9.76 -5.06 -0.06
N ASN A 39 -10.04 -6.34 0.17
CA ASN A 39 -9.07 -7.40 -0.10
C ASN A 39 -8.69 -7.44 -1.60
N LEU A 40 -9.67 -7.16 -2.47
CA LEU A 40 -9.43 -7.03 -3.90
C LEU A 40 -8.84 -5.65 -4.23
N ALA A 41 -7.60 -5.61 -4.72
CA ALA A 41 -6.89 -4.37 -5.05
C ALA A 41 -7.68 -3.42 -5.97
N ALA A 42 -8.48 -3.95 -6.90
CA ALA A 42 -9.29 -3.13 -7.80
C ALA A 42 -10.35 -2.30 -7.07
N ASN A 43 -10.86 -2.74 -5.91
CA ASN A 43 -11.87 -2.01 -5.16
C ASN A 43 -11.33 -0.75 -4.48
N TRP A 44 -10.01 -0.65 -4.28
CA TRP A 44 -9.38 0.59 -3.80
C TRP A 44 -9.49 1.74 -4.81
N LEU A 45 -9.70 1.45 -6.10
CA LEU A 45 -9.88 2.48 -7.13
C LEU A 45 -11.24 3.19 -7.06
N ARG A 46 -12.13 2.79 -6.15
CA ARG A 46 -13.41 3.45 -5.90
C ARG A 46 -13.24 4.75 -5.09
N PHE A 47 -12.28 4.74 -4.16
CA PHE A 47 -11.88 5.95 -3.42
C PHE A 47 -11.47 7.08 -4.36
N PRO A 48 -11.74 8.34 -3.98
CA PRO A 48 -11.42 9.49 -4.82
C PRO A 48 -9.91 9.62 -5.02
N ARG A 49 -9.54 9.99 -6.26
CA ARG A 49 -8.16 10.29 -6.63
C ARG A 49 -7.65 11.50 -5.85
N THR A 50 -6.37 11.46 -5.47
CA THR A 50 -5.74 12.54 -4.73
C THR A 50 -4.25 12.67 -5.08
N SER A 51 -3.63 13.75 -4.62
CA SER A 51 -2.18 13.92 -4.70
C SER A 51 -1.45 12.99 -3.72
N PRO A 52 -0.25 12.47 -4.07
CA PRO A 52 0.57 11.66 -3.18
C PRO A 52 0.86 12.35 -1.83
N SER A 53 0.55 11.67 -0.73
CA SER A 53 0.78 12.14 0.64
C SER A 53 0.92 10.92 1.58
N PRO A 54 1.62 11.04 2.74
CA PRO A 54 1.64 9.97 3.74
C PRO A 54 0.22 9.53 4.14
N GLY A 55 0.02 8.22 4.25
CA GLY A 55 -1.28 7.61 4.58
C GLY A 55 -2.25 7.48 3.41
N MET A 56 -1.88 7.95 2.20
CA MET A 56 -2.62 7.67 0.97
C MET A 56 -2.26 6.28 0.43
N VAL A 57 -3.04 5.82 -0.55
CA VAL A 57 -2.85 4.49 -1.13
C VAL A 57 -2.60 4.57 -2.63
N ALA A 58 -1.56 3.88 -3.10
CA ALA A 58 -1.32 3.66 -4.51
C ALA A 58 -1.96 2.34 -4.94
N ALA A 59 -2.94 2.41 -5.83
CA ALA A 59 -3.70 1.26 -6.28
C ALA A 59 -3.67 1.13 -7.81
N ARG A 60 -3.73 -0.13 -8.26
CA ARG A 60 -4.07 -0.52 -9.63
C ARG A 60 -4.78 -1.87 -9.59
N ARG A 61 -5.28 -2.33 -10.73
CA ARG A 61 -5.80 -3.69 -10.83
C ARG A 61 -4.67 -4.69 -10.50
N GLY A 62 -4.89 -5.51 -9.48
CA GLY A 62 -3.97 -6.56 -9.05
C GLY A 62 -2.94 -6.17 -7.97
N HIS A 63 -2.74 -4.89 -7.65
CA HIS A 63 -1.79 -4.51 -6.58
C HIS A 63 -2.12 -3.19 -5.91
N VAL A 64 -1.82 -3.10 -4.61
CA VAL A 64 -2.06 -1.93 -3.79
C VAL A 64 -1.04 -1.83 -2.65
N PHE A 65 -0.58 -0.63 -2.33
CA PHE A 65 0.33 -0.36 -1.20
C PHE A 65 0.08 1.03 -0.59
N VAL A 66 0.52 1.22 0.67
CA VAL A 66 0.34 2.48 1.42
C VAL A 66 1.59 3.34 1.30
N LEU A 67 1.40 4.64 1.09
CA LEU A 67 2.47 5.64 1.02
C LEU A 67 2.86 6.06 2.44
N GLU A 68 4.11 5.83 2.83
CA GLU A 68 4.59 6.12 4.19
C GLU A 68 5.39 7.43 4.23
N GLN A 69 6.34 7.60 3.31
CA GLN A 69 7.21 8.77 3.27
C GLN A 69 7.61 9.11 1.83
N HIS A 70 7.57 10.38 1.47
CA HIS A 70 8.11 10.82 0.18
C HIS A 70 9.64 10.75 0.20
N LEU A 71 10.24 10.14 -0.82
CA LEU A 71 11.69 10.06 -0.94
C LEU A 71 12.23 11.06 -1.96
N ARG A 72 11.68 11.04 -3.17
CA ARG A 72 11.99 11.96 -4.28
C ARG A 72 11.06 11.72 -5.46
N GLY A 73 10.71 12.74 -6.23
CA GLY A 73 9.94 12.57 -7.48
C GLY A 73 8.68 11.70 -7.28
N ASP A 74 8.56 10.63 -8.05
CA ASP A 74 7.49 9.63 -7.95
C ASP A 74 7.86 8.44 -7.04
N ILE A 75 8.97 8.50 -6.31
CA ILE A 75 9.46 7.45 -5.42
C ILE A 75 9.05 7.73 -3.98
N TRP A 76 8.37 6.75 -3.38
CA TRP A 76 7.89 6.76 -2.00
C TRP A 76 8.39 5.55 -1.24
N MET A 77 8.66 5.72 0.06
CA MET A 77 8.69 4.59 0.97
C MET A 77 7.27 4.04 1.06
N ALA A 78 7.12 2.77 0.70
CA ALA A 78 5.84 2.09 0.65
C ALA A 78 5.78 0.98 1.70
N TYR A 79 4.66 0.91 2.42
CA TYR A 79 4.21 -0.31 3.07
C TYR A 79 3.52 -1.19 2.02
N ASP A 80 4.25 -2.19 1.55
CA ASP A 80 3.91 -3.02 0.38
C ASP A 80 3.65 -4.46 0.84
N ALA A 81 2.40 -4.75 1.19
CA ALA A 81 1.96 -6.08 1.61
C ALA A 81 1.85 -7.03 0.41
N ASN A 82 2.18 -8.31 0.63
CA ASN A 82 2.21 -9.36 -0.40
C ASN A 82 3.13 -8.98 -1.58
N SER A 83 4.30 -8.44 -1.27
CA SER A 83 5.34 -8.03 -2.20
C SER A 83 6.56 -8.94 -2.04
N GLY A 84 7.25 -9.23 -3.15
CA GLY A 84 8.52 -9.98 -3.21
C GLY A 84 8.66 -11.15 -2.23
N GLY A 85 8.35 -12.36 -2.66
CA GLY A 85 8.45 -13.56 -1.80
C GLY A 85 7.31 -13.69 -0.79
N HIS A 86 6.11 -13.18 -1.12
CA HIS A 86 4.92 -13.23 -0.24
C HIS A 86 5.13 -12.59 1.13
N ALA A 87 5.92 -11.51 1.18
CA ALA A 87 6.20 -10.76 2.41
C ALA A 87 5.48 -9.40 2.42
N THR A 88 5.40 -8.80 3.58
CA THR A 88 5.16 -7.36 3.73
C THR A 88 6.51 -6.67 3.78
N ARG A 89 6.74 -5.72 2.87
CA ARG A 89 8.01 -4.99 2.75
C ARG A 89 7.79 -3.50 2.96
N MET A 90 8.73 -2.87 3.65
CA MET A 90 8.91 -1.43 3.66
C MET A 90 10.05 -1.11 2.71
N HIS A 91 9.76 -0.51 1.55
CA HIS A 91 10.79 -0.23 0.55
C HIS A 91 10.43 0.91 -0.40
N ALA A 92 11.43 1.45 -1.09
CA ALA A 92 11.23 2.47 -2.10
C ALA A 92 10.45 1.91 -3.31
N ARG A 93 9.35 2.57 -3.67
CA ARG A 93 8.48 2.23 -4.79
C ARG A 93 8.16 3.46 -5.63
N SER A 94 8.23 3.29 -6.95
CA SER A 94 7.69 4.25 -7.91
C SER A 94 6.16 4.15 -7.95
N LEU A 95 5.51 5.31 -8.05
CA LEU A 95 4.08 5.45 -8.27
C LEU A 95 3.69 5.26 -9.76
N ARG A 96 4.65 5.04 -10.67
CA ARG A 96 4.37 4.88 -12.10
C ARG A 96 3.42 3.71 -12.35
N GLY A 97 2.30 4.00 -13.01
CA GLY A 97 1.25 3.02 -13.31
C GLY A 97 0.30 2.74 -12.14
N TYR A 98 0.34 3.55 -11.08
CA TYR A 98 -0.63 3.52 -9.98
C TYR A 98 -1.49 4.78 -9.96
N THR A 99 -2.73 4.63 -9.52
CA THR A 99 -3.59 5.74 -9.13
C THR A 99 -3.45 5.94 -7.63
N VAL A 100 -3.16 7.16 -7.18
CA VAL A 100 -3.20 7.49 -5.76
C VAL A 100 -4.61 7.89 -5.36
N VAL A 101 -5.11 7.26 -4.30
CA VAL A 101 -6.46 7.46 -3.77
C VAL A 101 -6.42 7.86 -2.29
N ASN A 102 -7.46 8.57 -1.86
CA ASN A 102 -7.64 8.94 -0.46
C ASN A 102 -8.57 7.94 0.25
N PRO A 103 -8.02 7.05 1.11
CA PRO A 103 -8.82 6.04 1.80
C PRO A 103 -9.59 6.58 3.01
N HIS A 104 -9.37 7.85 3.40
CA HIS A 104 -9.96 8.47 4.61
C HIS A 104 -11.29 9.18 4.35
N VAL A 105 -11.80 9.10 3.12
CA VAL A 105 -13.09 9.63 2.70
C VAL A 105 -13.91 8.49 2.11
N ALA A 106 -15.21 8.73 1.86
CA ALA A 106 -16.09 7.70 1.33
C ALA A 106 -15.54 7.07 0.03
N ALA A 107 -15.64 5.74 -0.06
CA ALA A 107 -15.24 4.93 -1.21
C ALA A 107 -16.33 4.87 -2.28
#